data_AF-A0A356PAL7-F1
#
_entry.id   AF-A0A356PAL7-F1
#
_cell.length_a   1.000
_cell.length_b   1.000
_cell.length_c   1.000
_cell.angle_alpha   90.00
_cell.angle_beta   90.00
_cell.angle_gamma   90.00
#
_symmetry.space_group_name_H-M   'P 1'
#
loop_
_entity.id
_entity.type
_entity.pdbx_description
1 polymer ?
#
loop_
_entity_poly.entity_id
_entity_poly.type
_entity_poly.pdbx_seq_one_letter_code
_entity_poly.pdbx_strand_id
1 'polypeptide(L)'
;METLKKTRSISVLLTLFLAVMMAVPTLSMAAEKKVELGSTSTFAVLAGTTITNTGRTTITGSTPEGGGNVGVHPKAAFTGQSDVIMTGWTAYLSDPAGVALRAKNDLAVAYIDAAGRKPTETFTANDNQLG
;
A
#
# COMPACT_ATOMS: atom_id res chain seq x y z
N MET A 1 -22.01 -48.72 -39.94
CA MET A 1 -21.80 -47.30 -40.34
C MET A 1 -22.11 -46.29 -39.24
N GLU A 2 -22.71 -46.69 -38.11
CA GLU A 2 -23.10 -45.76 -37.02
C GLU A 2 -21.94 -45.27 -36.15
N THR A 3 -20.86 -46.05 -36.04
CA THR A 3 -19.72 -45.75 -35.17
C THR A 3 -18.84 -44.59 -35.67
N LEU A 4 -18.69 -44.43 -37.00
CA LEU A 4 -17.91 -43.32 -37.59
C LEU A 4 -18.62 -41.97 -37.50
N LYS A 5 -19.96 -41.93 -37.54
CA LYS A 5 -20.71 -40.68 -37.35
C LYS A 5 -20.59 -40.21 -35.89
N LYS A 6 -20.70 -41.15 -34.93
CA LYS A 6 -20.61 -40.86 -33.49
C LYS A 6 -19.22 -40.37 -33.07
N THR A 7 -18.13 -40.98 -33.55
CA THR A 7 -16.75 -40.51 -33.24
C THR A 7 -16.44 -39.15 -33.85
N ARG A 8 -16.92 -38.88 -35.07
CA ARG A 8 -16.76 -37.59 -35.74
C ARG A 8 -17.55 -36.47 -35.04
N SER A 9 -18.76 -36.75 -34.57
CA SER A 9 -19.54 -35.82 -33.73
C SER A 9 -18.88 -35.57 -32.38
N ILE A 10 -18.30 -36.59 -31.74
CA ILE A 10 -17.57 -36.46 -30.47
C ILE A 10 -16.32 -35.59 -30.66
N SER A 11 -15.54 -35.78 -31.73
CA SER A 11 -14.38 -34.93 -32.02
C SER A 11 -14.75 -33.48 -32.28
N VAL A 12 -15.86 -33.21 -32.99
CA VAL A 12 -16.34 -31.84 -33.24
C VAL A 12 -16.83 -31.18 -31.95
N LEU A 13 -17.51 -31.94 -31.08
CA LEU A 13 -17.98 -31.39 -29.81
C LEU A 13 -16.83 -31.09 -28.86
N LEU A 14 -15.78 -31.92 -28.85
CA LEU A 14 -14.60 -31.73 -28.01
C LEU A 14 -13.76 -30.53 -28.47
N THR A 15 -13.59 -30.33 -29.78
CA THR A 15 -12.88 -29.16 -30.31
C THR A 15 -13.66 -27.87 -30.07
N LEU A 16 -14.99 -27.90 -30.20
CA LEU A 16 -15.83 -26.75 -29.90
C LEU A 16 -15.78 -26.39 -28.41
N PHE A 17 -15.83 -27.38 -27.52
CA PHE A 17 -15.73 -27.17 -26.08
C PHE A 17 -14.38 -26.56 -25.67
N LEU A 18 -13.28 -27.05 -26.26
CA LEU A 18 -11.95 -26.52 -25.99
C LEU A 18 -11.77 -25.08 -26.52
N ALA A 19 -12.32 -24.79 -27.70
CA ALA A 19 -12.32 -23.44 -28.27
C ALA A 19 -13.12 -22.44 -27.41
N VAL A 20 -14.25 -22.87 -26.85
CA VAL A 20 -15.05 -22.05 -25.91
C VAL A 20 -14.30 -21.81 -24.61
N MET A 21 -13.60 -22.81 -24.06
CA MET A 21 -12.80 -22.64 -22.84
C MET A 21 -11.61 -21.69 -23.03
N MET A 22 -11.01 -21.64 -24.23
CA MET A 22 -9.96 -20.67 -24.57
C MET A 22 -10.49 -19.24 -24.81
N ALA A 23 -11.79 -19.09 -25.07
CA ALA A 23 -12.44 -17.80 -25.27
C ALA A 23 -12.95 -17.18 -23.96
N VAL A 24 -12.95 -17.92 -22.85
CA VAL A 24 -13.29 -17.36 -21.53
C VAL A 24 -12.09 -16.55 -21.04
N PRO A 25 -12.23 -15.21 -20.84
CA PRO A 25 -11.17 -14.43 -20.24
C PRO A 25 -10.88 -14.98 -18.84
N THR A 26 -9.65 -15.41 -18.61
CA THR A 26 -9.20 -15.78 -17.28
C THR A 26 -9.16 -14.51 -16.42
N LEU A 27 -10.05 -14.44 -15.43
CA LEU A 27 -9.93 -13.45 -14.36
C LEU A 27 -8.69 -13.82 -13.54
N SER A 28 -7.54 -13.32 -13.96
CA SER A 28 -6.31 -13.41 -13.17
C SER A 28 -6.46 -12.48 -11.96
N MET A 29 -6.60 -13.05 -10.77
CA MET A 29 -6.47 -12.29 -9.53
C MET A 29 -4.98 -12.11 -9.24
N ALA A 30 -4.36 -11.12 -9.89
CA ALA A 30 -3.04 -10.68 -9.50
C ALA A 30 -3.15 -9.99 -8.13
N ALA A 31 -2.38 -10.45 -7.16
CA ALA A 31 -2.25 -9.74 -5.89
C ALA A 31 -1.75 -8.32 -6.18
N GLU A 32 -2.44 -7.32 -5.66
CA GLU A 32 -2.04 -5.93 -5.86
C GLU A 32 -0.68 -5.70 -5.22
N LYS A 33 0.26 -5.14 -5.99
CA LYS A 33 1.61 -4.87 -5.49
C LYS A 33 1.56 -3.93 -4.29
N LYS A 34 2.45 -4.08 -3.31
CA LYS A 34 2.57 -3.10 -2.20
C LYS A 34 2.77 -1.67 -2.73
N VAL A 35 2.25 -0.68 -2.00
CA VAL A 35 2.49 0.75 -2.29
C VAL A 35 3.97 1.05 -2.05
N GLU A 36 4.61 1.66 -3.05
CA GLU A 36 6.02 2.04 -2.97
C GLU A 36 6.15 3.35 -2.17
N LEU A 37 6.63 3.25 -0.93
CA LEU A 37 6.72 4.40 -0.02
C LEU A 37 7.95 5.29 -0.29
N GLY A 38 8.92 4.81 -1.07
CA GLY A 38 10.18 5.53 -1.30
C GLY A 38 10.90 5.87 0.01
N SER A 39 11.43 7.10 0.11
CA SER A 39 12.11 7.59 1.31
C SER A 39 11.19 7.75 2.53
N THR A 40 9.87 7.84 2.33
CA THR A 40 8.87 7.86 3.41
C THR A 40 8.98 6.64 4.32
N SER A 41 9.40 5.49 3.77
CA SER A 41 9.58 4.25 4.53
C SER A 41 10.56 4.36 5.71
N THR A 42 11.43 5.38 5.71
CA THR A 42 12.40 5.60 6.78
C THR A 42 11.83 6.39 7.97
N PHE A 43 10.61 6.92 7.85
CA PHE A 43 9.95 7.76 8.84
C PHE A 43 8.80 7.04 9.55
N ALA A 44 8.72 7.19 10.87
CA ALA A 44 7.57 6.80 11.69
C ALA A 44 6.50 7.89 11.70
N VAL A 45 6.93 9.16 11.75
CA VAL A 45 6.03 10.32 11.79
C VAL A 45 6.53 11.36 10.80
N LEU A 46 5.69 11.73 9.84
CA LEU A 46 6.00 12.74 8.84
C LEU A 46 4.84 13.73 8.70
N ALA A 47 5.07 14.99 9.11
CA ALA A 47 4.03 16.02 9.14
C ALA A 47 4.33 17.19 8.17
N GLY A 48 3.28 17.92 7.80
CA GLY A 48 3.40 19.12 6.95
C GLY A 48 3.78 20.38 7.72
N THR A 49 3.13 20.60 8.88
CA THR A 49 3.22 21.87 9.60
C THR A 49 3.73 21.72 11.02
N THR A 50 3.11 20.84 11.80
CA THR A 50 3.42 20.69 13.22
C THR A 50 3.15 19.27 13.68
N ILE A 51 4.03 18.76 14.54
CA ILE A 51 3.78 17.58 15.36
C ILE A 51 3.54 18.07 16.79
N THR A 52 2.51 17.53 17.43
CA THR A 52 2.19 17.83 18.84
C THR A 52 2.10 16.53 19.60
N ASN A 53 2.93 16.40 20.63
CA ASN A 53 2.91 15.28 21.55
C ASN A 53 2.47 15.74 22.94
N THR A 54 1.63 14.94 23.60
CA THR A 54 1.22 15.16 25.00
C THR A 54 1.46 13.88 25.79
N GLY A 55 2.26 13.97 26.85
CA GLY A 55 2.61 12.82 27.67
C GLY A 55 3.73 11.97 27.06
N ARG A 56 4.08 10.91 27.78
CA ARG A 56 5.23 10.08 27.42
C ARG A 56 4.93 9.18 26.23
N THR A 57 5.70 9.35 25.16
CA THR A 57 5.55 8.61 23.90
C THR A 57 6.88 8.01 23.48
N THR A 58 6.86 6.80 22.94
CA THR A 58 8.04 6.19 22.32
C THR A 58 7.80 6.07 20.83
N ILE A 59 8.72 6.60 20.02
CA ILE A 59 8.72 6.45 18.56
C ILE A 59 9.81 5.46 18.18
N THR A 60 9.41 4.38 17.51
CA THR A 60 10.28 3.31 17.05
C THR A 60 10.05 3.01 15.58
N GLY A 61 11.06 2.43 14.92
CA GLY A 61 10.94 1.98 13.55
C GLY A 61 10.23 0.64 13.39
N SER A 62 9.73 0.40 12.18
CA SER A 62 9.13 -0.87 11.76
C SER A 62 10.17 -1.99 11.65
N THR A 63 11.44 -1.64 11.52
CA THR A 63 12.58 -2.58 11.51
C THR A 63 13.71 -2.03 12.38
N PRO A 64 14.68 -2.88 12.80
CA PRO A 64 15.86 -2.42 13.54
C PRO A 64 16.68 -1.36 12.79
N GLU A 65 16.58 -1.32 11.46
CA GLU A 65 17.41 -0.49 10.58
C GLU A 65 16.65 0.70 9.97
N GLY A 66 15.33 0.78 10.12
CA GLY A 66 14.55 1.82 9.46
C GLY A 66 13.17 2.09 10.03
N GLY A 67 12.61 3.20 9.60
CA GLY A 67 11.21 3.55 9.83
C GLY A 67 10.94 4.31 11.12
N GLY A 68 11.95 4.71 11.90
CA GLY A 68 11.74 5.41 13.17
C GLY A 68 11.99 6.92 13.14
N ASN A 69 12.39 7.48 11.99
CA ASN A 69 12.67 8.91 11.89
C ASN A 69 11.40 9.76 12.03
N VAL A 70 11.57 11.00 12.46
CA VAL A 70 10.49 11.98 12.52
C VAL A 70 10.82 13.14 11.60
N GLY A 71 9.84 13.66 10.86
CA GLY A 71 10.06 14.76 9.93
C GLY A 71 8.92 15.77 9.90
N VAL A 72 9.26 17.04 9.75
CA VAL A 72 8.30 18.11 9.47
C VAL A 72 8.84 18.96 8.33
N HIS A 73 8.02 19.16 7.29
CA HIS A 73 8.36 20.03 6.16
C HIS A 73 7.08 20.54 5.46
N PRO A 74 6.98 21.83 5.08
CA PRO A 74 8.02 22.88 5.04
C PRO A 74 8.22 23.68 6.33
N LYS A 75 7.40 23.44 7.35
CA LYS A 75 7.63 24.02 8.68
C LYS A 75 8.55 23.12 9.49
N ALA A 76 8.71 23.41 10.78
CA ALA A 76 9.67 22.74 11.64
C ALA A 76 9.18 22.48 13.07
N ALA A 77 7.89 22.67 13.35
CA ALA A 77 7.38 22.64 14.71
C ALA A 77 7.17 21.21 15.21
N PHE A 78 7.82 20.85 16.31
CA PHE A 78 7.54 19.63 17.07
C PHE A 78 7.41 19.98 18.55
N THR A 79 6.17 20.11 19.02
CA THR A 79 5.85 20.48 20.41
C THR A 79 5.72 19.23 21.27
N GLY A 80 6.20 19.29 22.52
CA GLY A 80 6.21 18.14 23.42
C GLY A 80 7.26 17.08 23.09
N GLN A 81 8.27 17.41 22.27
CA GLN A 81 9.34 16.48 21.87
C GLN A 81 10.16 15.98 23.07
N SER A 82 10.29 16.76 24.15
CA SER A 82 11.03 16.36 25.36
C SER A 82 10.47 15.10 26.03
N ASP A 83 9.18 14.84 25.87
CA ASP A 83 8.50 13.66 26.42
C ASP A 83 8.52 12.45 25.46
N VAL A 84 9.17 12.62 24.30
CA VAL A 84 9.28 11.61 23.25
C VAL A 84 10.62 10.91 23.33
N ILE A 85 10.58 9.57 23.38
CA ILE A 85 11.76 8.71 23.35
C ILE A 85 11.99 8.25 21.91
N MET A 86 13.14 8.60 21.34
CA MET A 86 13.59 8.23 19.98
C MET A 86 14.98 7.58 20.04
N THR A 87 15.06 6.30 20.39
CA THR A 87 16.35 5.60 20.47
C THR A 87 16.84 5.19 19.08
N GLY A 88 17.95 5.77 18.63
CA GLY A 88 18.56 5.43 17.33
C GLY A 88 17.95 6.13 16.12
N TRP A 89 17.08 7.13 16.32
CA TRP A 89 16.34 7.80 15.24
C TRP A 89 16.56 9.31 15.23
N THR A 90 16.38 9.93 14.06
CA THR A 90 16.60 11.37 13.87
C THR A 90 15.29 12.12 13.68
N ALA A 91 15.19 13.30 14.30
CA ALA A 91 14.13 14.27 14.03
C ALA A 91 14.63 15.31 13.00
N TYR A 92 14.13 15.22 11.78
CA TYR A 92 14.40 16.14 10.67
C TYR A 92 13.43 17.34 10.74
N LEU A 93 13.78 18.33 11.57
CA LEU A 93 13.07 19.60 11.71
C LEU A 93 13.83 20.69 10.94
N SER A 94 13.12 21.61 10.28
CA SER A 94 13.65 22.65 9.36
C SER A 94 14.37 22.10 8.11
N ASP A 95 14.86 20.87 8.19
CA ASP A 95 15.34 20.01 7.12
C ASP A 95 16.28 20.68 6.10
N PRO A 96 17.43 21.23 6.54
CA PRO A 96 18.38 21.85 5.63
C PRO A 96 18.99 20.86 4.61
N ALA A 97 19.01 19.56 4.96
CA ALA A 97 19.49 18.50 4.08
C ALA A 97 18.43 17.97 3.10
N GLY A 98 17.17 18.39 3.22
CA GLY A 98 16.08 18.00 2.31
C GLY A 98 15.58 16.56 2.47
N VAL A 99 15.88 15.89 3.59
CA VAL A 99 15.48 14.50 3.84
C VAL A 99 13.97 14.39 4.09
N ALA A 100 13.41 15.25 4.93
CA ALA A 100 11.97 15.32 5.18
C ALA A 100 11.20 15.84 3.96
N LEU A 101 11.76 16.80 3.22
CA LEU A 101 11.20 17.27 1.94
C LEU A 101 11.07 16.10 0.95
N ARG A 102 12.15 15.34 0.75
CA ARG A 102 12.12 14.19 -0.16
C ARG A 102 11.08 13.16 0.28
N ALA A 103 11.00 12.86 1.57
CA ALA A 103 9.98 11.97 2.11
C ALA A 103 8.56 12.51 1.90
N LYS A 104 8.33 13.82 2.01
CA LYS A 104 7.01 14.42 1.72
C LYS A 104 6.61 14.29 0.26
N ASN A 105 7.56 14.41 -0.67
CA ASN A 105 7.32 14.22 -2.09
C ASN A 105 7.00 12.75 -2.39
N ASP A 106 7.79 11.82 -1.87
CA ASP A 106 7.54 10.38 -2.03
C ASP A 106 6.22 9.96 -1.37
N LEU A 107 5.85 10.56 -0.23
CA LEU A 107 4.55 10.35 0.42
C LEU A 107 3.40 10.79 -0.48
N ALA A 108 3.53 11.92 -1.20
CA ALA A 108 2.50 12.38 -2.12
C ALA A 108 2.32 11.39 -3.29
N VAL A 109 3.42 10.87 -3.83
CA VAL A 109 3.38 9.84 -4.89
C VAL A 109 2.72 8.55 -4.36
N ALA A 110 3.15 8.07 -3.19
CA ALA A 110 2.59 6.88 -2.56
C ALA A 110 1.09 7.04 -2.25
N TYR A 111 0.67 8.24 -1.81
CA TYR A 111 -0.73 8.56 -1.58
C TYR A 111 -1.54 8.51 -2.88
N ILE A 112 -1.03 9.12 -3.96
CA ILE A 112 -1.71 9.12 -5.27
C ILE A 112 -1.80 7.69 -5.82
N ASP A 113 -0.74 6.89 -5.69
CA ASP A 113 -0.77 5.46 -6.03
C ASP A 113 -1.86 4.75 -5.24
N ALA A 114 -1.85 4.86 -3.91
CA ALA A 114 -2.82 4.21 -3.04
C ALA A 114 -4.27 4.63 -3.34
N ALA A 115 -4.51 5.92 -3.56
CA ALA A 115 -5.83 6.47 -3.86
C ALA A 115 -6.35 6.07 -5.25
N GLY A 116 -5.46 5.76 -6.20
CA GLY A 116 -5.81 5.31 -7.55
C GLY A 116 -6.20 3.83 -7.64
N ARG A 117 -5.99 3.06 -6.57
CA ARG A 117 -6.26 1.62 -6.54
C ARG A 117 -7.75 1.33 -6.43
N LYS A 118 -8.18 0.23 -7.06
CA LYS A 118 -9.59 -0.19 -7.03
C LYS A 118 -9.86 -1.01 -5.76
N PRO A 119 -10.93 -0.71 -5.01
CA PRO A 119 -11.36 -1.58 -3.91
C PRO A 119 -11.58 -3.00 -4.42
N THR A 120 -11.06 -3.99 -3.70
CA THR A 120 -11.30 -5.40 -4.00
C THR A 120 -12.69 -5.84 -3.59
N GLU A 121 -13.22 -5.20 -2.54
CA GLU A 121 -14.57 -5.41 -2.01
C GLU A 121 -15.17 -4.07 -1.59
N THR A 122 -16.49 -3.97 -1.67
CA THR A 122 -17.24 -2.80 -1.20
C THR A 122 -18.33 -3.29 -0.26
N PHE A 123 -18.19 -2.97 1.02
CA PHE A 123 -19.20 -3.31 2.03
C PHE A 123 -20.37 -2.32 1.96
N THR A 124 -21.58 -2.83 2.16
CA THR A 124 -22.78 -1.98 2.29
C THR A 124 -23.08 -1.76 3.77
N ALA A 125 -23.88 -0.74 4.10
CA ALA A 125 -24.22 -0.42 5.49
C ALA A 125 -24.91 -1.56 6.27
N ASN A 126 -25.45 -2.57 5.57
CA ASN A 126 -26.12 -3.72 6.18
C ASN A 126 -25.20 -4.94 6.34
N ASP A 127 -23.91 -4.81 6.02
CA ASP A 127 -22.97 -5.92 6.09
C ASP A 127 -22.46 -6.09 7.53
N ASN A 128 -22.87 -7.18 8.19
CA ASN A 128 -22.46 -7.47 9.57
C ASN A 128 -21.08 -8.16 9.60
N GLN A 129 -20.03 -7.37 9.36
CA GLN A 129 -18.65 -7.84 9.34
C GLN A 129 -18.06 -8.14 10.74
N LEU A 130 -18.81 -7.92 11.82
CA LEU A 130 -18.30 -8.05 13.19
C LEU A 130 -18.92 -9.20 14.00
N GLY A 131 -19.96 -9.87 13.49
CA GLY A 131 -20.74 -10.83 14.28
C GLY A 131 -21.72 -10.14 15.20
#